data_AF-A0A519NSK1-F1
#
_entry.id   AF-A0A519NSK1-F1
#
_cell.length_a   1.000
_cell.length_b   1.000
_cell.length_c   1.000
_cell.angle_alpha   90.00
_cell.angle_beta   90.00
_cell.angle_gamma   90.00
#
_symmetry.space_group_name_H-M   'P 1'
#
loop_
_entity.id
_entity.type
_entity.pdbx_description
1 polymer ?
#
loop_
_entity_poly.entity_id
_entity_poly.type
_entity_poly.pdbx_seq_one_letter_code
_entity_poly.pdbx_strand_id
1 'polypeptide(L)'
;MNRLILLFLFILNAHCWAQTPQEQIKKVIIKQETDWNKNDVLSYADSFTEDGTLINFLGLFWKGKSEIINQFKLINDCCIKPTQVKFDISETHFLSDKAAIVYIKETLIA
;
A
#
# COMPACT_ATOMS: atom_id res chain seq x y z
N MET A 1 48.23 5.56 -13.31
CA MET A 1 47.17 6.48 -12.85
C MET A 1 45.76 6.14 -13.36
N ASN A 2 45.56 5.19 -14.30
CA ASN A 2 44.23 4.85 -14.84
C ASN A 2 43.43 3.77 -14.07
N ARG A 3 44.09 2.86 -13.32
CA ARG A 3 43.39 1.73 -12.70
C ARG A 3 42.62 2.09 -11.42
N LEU A 4 43.10 3.06 -10.64
CA LEU A 4 42.39 3.52 -9.42
C LEU A 4 41.11 4.30 -9.76
N ILE A 5 41.12 5.09 -10.84
CA ILE A 5 39.95 5.89 -11.27
C ILE A 5 38.82 4.97 -11.76
N LEU A 6 39.14 3.91 -12.48
CA LEU A 6 38.17 2.91 -12.93
C LEU A 6 37.52 2.13 -11.79
N LEU A 7 38.28 1.82 -10.72
CA LEU A 7 37.74 1.20 -9.50
C LEU A 7 36.79 2.13 -8.75
N PHE A 8 37.11 3.43 -8.67
CA PHE A 8 36.26 4.42 -8.02
C PHE A 8 34.93 4.63 -8.75
N LEU A 9 34.95 4.64 -10.09
CA LEU A 9 33.75 4.72 -10.93
C LEU A 9 32.86 3.47 -10.84
N PHE A 10 33.42 2.29 -10.59
CA PHE A 10 32.63 1.06 -10.41
C PHE A 10 31.88 1.03 -9.07
N ILE A 11 32.48 1.59 -8.00
CA ILE A 11 31.88 1.65 -6.66
C ILE A 11 30.76 2.71 -6.59
N LEU A 12 30.88 3.81 -7.34
CA LEU A 12 29.85 4.86 -7.45
C LEU A 12 28.57 4.38 -8.16
N ASN A 13 28.68 3.44 -9.10
CA ASN A 13 27.51 2.84 -9.78
C ASN A 13 26.85 1.71 -8.97
N ALA A 14 27.51 1.19 -7.93
CA ALA A 14 27.00 0.11 -7.09
C ALA A 14 26.04 0.58 -5.99
N HIS A 15 25.80 1.89 -5.86
CA HIS A 15 24.62 2.41 -5.16
C HIS A 15 23.39 2.13 -6.02
N CYS A 16 23.09 0.86 -6.24
CA CYS A 16 21.78 0.42 -6.67
C CYS A 16 20.80 1.00 -5.65
N TRP A 17 19.84 1.82 -6.10
CA TRP A 17 18.84 2.44 -5.25
C TRP A 17 17.89 1.35 -4.76
N ALA A 18 18.36 0.52 -3.83
CA ALA A 18 17.57 -0.51 -3.21
C ALA A 18 16.46 0.20 -2.42
N GLN A 19 15.22 -0.02 -2.84
CA GLN A 19 14.06 0.49 -2.10
C GLN A 19 14.06 -0.17 -0.73
N THR A 20 14.08 0.66 0.31
CA THR A 20 13.98 0.17 1.67
C THR A 20 12.59 -0.45 1.88
N PRO A 21 12.43 -1.40 2.81
CA PRO A 21 11.11 -1.92 3.18
C PRO A 21 10.10 -0.82 3.52
N GLN A 22 10.57 0.26 4.16
CA GLN A 22 9.76 1.45 4.47
C GLN A 22 9.20 2.13 3.21
N GLU A 23 10.02 2.30 2.17
CA GLU A 23 9.58 2.90 0.92
C GLU A 23 8.57 2.00 0.18
N GLN A 24 8.70 0.67 0.27
CA GLN A 24 7.71 -0.25 -0.30
C GLN A 24 6.36 -0.15 0.41
N ILE A 25 6.35 -0.11 1.74
CA ILE A 25 5.14 0.09 2.54
C ILE A 25 4.46 1.40 2.15
N LYS A 26 5.23 2.49 2.06
CA LYS A 26 4.73 3.81 1.66
C LYS A 26 4.06 3.77 0.28
N LYS A 27 4.61 3.03 -0.67
CA LYS A 27 4.01 2.86 -2.01
C LYS A 27 2.68 2.15 -1.97
N VAL A 28 2.53 1.09 -1.17
CA VAL A 28 1.25 0.38 -1.02
C VAL A 28 0.17 1.34 -0.50
N ILE A 29 0.50 2.14 0.50
CA ILE A 29 -0.43 3.09 1.14
C ILE A 29 -0.80 4.23 0.18
N ILE A 30 0.17 4.79 -0.54
CA ILE A 30 -0.08 5.81 -1.58
C ILE A 30 -0.95 5.24 -2.70
N LYS A 31 -0.71 3.99 -3.12
CA LYS A 31 -1.53 3.32 -4.13
C LYS A 31 -2.98 3.20 -3.65
N GLN A 32 -3.20 2.70 -2.43
CA GLN A 32 -4.55 2.57 -1.87
C GLN A 32 -5.27 3.93 -1.74
N GLU A 33 -4.59 4.97 -1.24
CA GLU A 33 -5.13 6.33 -1.19
C GLU A 33 -5.55 6.83 -2.59
N THR A 34 -4.66 6.63 -3.57
CA THR A 34 -4.89 7.06 -4.96
C THR A 34 -6.07 6.34 -5.60
N ASP A 35 -6.14 5.02 -5.42
CA ASP A 35 -7.18 4.19 -6.03
C ASP A 35 -8.56 4.49 -5.43
N TRP A 36 -8.63 4.65 -4.11
CA TRP A 36 -9.86 5.09 -3.44
C TRP A 36 -10.31 6.45 -3.96
N ASN A 37 -9.42 7.43 -4.02
CA ASN A 37 -9.75 8.80 -4.45
C ASN A 37 -10.13 8.89 -5.94
N LYS A 38 -9.75 7.89 -6.75
CA LYS A 38 -10.21 7.72 -8.13
C LYS A 38 -11.54 6.96 -8.23
N ASN A 39 -12.11 6.52 -7.11
CA ASN A 39 -13.24 5.61 -7.01
C ASN A 39 -13.00 4.26 -7.71
N ASP A 40 -11.73 3.84 -7.81
CA ASP A 40 -11.30 2.57 -8.36
C ASP A 40 -11.08 1.55 -7.25
N VAL A 41 -12.20 1.11 -6.66
CA VAL A 41 -12.20 0.14 -5.56
C VAL A 41 -11.64 -1.23 -5.97
N LEU A 42 -11.60 -1.54 -7.27
CA LEU A 42 -11.01 -2.78 -7.77
C LEU A 42 -9.48 -2.71 -7.70
N SER A 43 -8.89 -1.60 -8.13
CA SER A 43 -7.45 -1.37 -7.96
C SER A 43 -7.06 -1.25 -6.49
N TYR A 44 -7.92 -0.64 -5.66
CA TYR A 44 -7.73 -0.63 -4.20
C TYR A 44 -7.66 -2.05 -3.62
N ALA A 45 -8.60 -2.92 -4.01
CA ALA A 45 -8.67 -4.31 -3.55
C ALA A 45 -7.52 -5.19 -4.09
N ASP A 46 -6.79 -4.74 -5.12
CA ASP A 46 -5.66 -5.48 -5.66
C ASP A 46 -4.46 -5.55 -4.71
N SER A 47 -4.39 -4.63 -3.75
CA SER A 47 -3.33 -4.57 -2.71
C SER A 47 -3.39 -5.71 -1.68
N PHE A 48 -4.45 -6.51 -1.65
CA PHE A 48 -4.59 -7.63 -0.72
C PHE A 48 -3.99 -8.92 -1.31
N THR A 49 -3.45 -9.78 -0.43
CA THR A 49 -3.06 -11.15 -0.80
C THR A 49 -4.30 -11.99 -1.05
N GLU A 50 -4.15 -13.12 -1.77
CA GLU A 50 -5.28 -14.02 -2.08
C GLU A 50 -6.05 -14.48 -0.84
N ASP A 51 -5.36 -14.67 0.27
CA ASP A 51 -5.88 -15.06 1.60
C ASP A 51 -6.09 -13.86 2.55
N GLY A 52 -5.94 -12.63 2.07
CA GLY A 52 -6.02 -11.41 2.86
C GLY A 52 -7.38 -11.23 3.53
N THR A 53 -7.41 -10.50 4.65
CA THR A 53 -8.64 -10.23 5.40
C THR A 53 -8.83 -8.74 5.54
N LEU A 54 -10.08 -8.28 5.39
CA LEU A 54 -10.47 -6.90 5.64
C LEU A 54 -11.59 -6.85 6.68
N ILE A 55 -11.42 -5.98 7.67
CA ILE A 55 -12.48 -5.57 8.58
C ILE A 55 -12.71 -4.09 8.32
N ASN A 56 -13.88 -3.72 7.81
CA ASN A 56 -14.19 -2.32 7.50
C ASN A 56 -14.70 -1.55 8.73
N PHE A 57 -14.92 -0.24 8.58
CA PHE A 57 -15.37 0.63 9.67
C PHE A 57 -16.77 0.29 10.22
N LEU A 58 -17.57 -0.52 9.51
CA LEU A 58 -18.85 -1.05 10.00
C LEU A 58 -18.68 -2.36 10.79
N GLY A 59 -17.45 -2.87 10.92
CA GLY A 59 -17.17 -4.15 11.56
C GLY A 59 -17.49 -5.36 10.69
N LEU A 60 -17.74 -5.20 9.38
CA LEU A 60 -17.95 -6.33 8.49
C LEU A 60 -16.61 -7.01 8.20
N PHE A 61 -16.60 -8.34 8.27
CA PHE A 61 -15.44 -9.19 8.07
C PHE A 61 -15.50 -9.84 6.69
N TRP A 62 -14.50 -9.60 5.84
CA TRP A 62 -14.36 -10.20 4.51
C TRP A 62 -13.04 -10.97 4.43
N LYS A 63 -13.10 -12.22 3.97
CA LYS A 63 -11.99 -13.16 3.93
C LYS A 63 -11.64 -13.58 2.51
N GLY A 64 -10.39 -13.34 2.14
CA GLY A 64 -9.83 -13.59 0.84
C GLY A 64 -10.09 -12.44 -0.13
N LYS A 65 -9.14 -12.23 -1.05
CA LYS A 65 -9.19 -11.16 -2.05
C LYS A 65 -10.45 -11.19 -2.90
N SER A 66 -10.91 -12.39 -3.26
CA SER A 66 -12.13 -12.58 -4.05
C SER A 66 -13.37 -12.02 -3.35
N GLU A 67 -13.53 -12.25 -2.04
CA GLU A 67 -14.64 -11.70 -1.28
C GLU A 67 -14.54 -10.19 -1.18
N ILE A 68 -13.36 -9.67 -0.85
CA ILE A 68 -13.10 -8.21 -0.77
C ILE A 68 -13.51 -7.51 -2.07
N ILE A 69 -13.08 -8.03 -3.22
CA ILE A 69 -13.44 -7.50 -4.55
C ILE A 69 -14.96 -7.54 -4.78
N ASN A 70 -15.60 -8.66 -4.47
CA ASN A 70 -17.04 -8.81 -4.69
C ASN A 70 -17.84 -7.84 -3.81
N GLN A 71 -17.45 -7.66 -2.56
CA GLN A 71 -18.11 -6.73 -1.65
C GLN A 71 -17.92 -5.28 -2.10
N PHE A 72 -16.70 -4.89 -2.46
CA PHE A 72 -16.45 -3.56 -3.01
C PHE A 72 -17.25 -3.26 -4.28
N LYS A 73 -17.43 -4.23 -5.19
CA LYS A 73 -18.30 -4.07 -6.37
C LYS A 73 -19.75 -3.75 -6.00
N LEU A 74 -20.27 -4.39 -4.96
CA LEU A 74 -21.66 -4.20 -4.52
C LEU A 74 -21.87 -2.82 -3.89
N ILE A 75 -20.90 -2.32 -3.13
CA ILE A 75 -21.08 -1.09 -2.34
C ILE A 75 -20.51 0.18 -3.01
N ASN A 76 -19.70 0.04 -4.07
CA ASN A 76 -19.03 1.18 -4.71
C ASN A 76 -20.03 2.27 -5.11
N ASP A 77 -21.07 1.87 -5.85
CA ASP A 77 -22.00 2.82 -6.47
C ASP A 77 -23.07 3.34 -5.50
N CYS A 78 -23.38 2.61 -4.42
CA CYS A 78 -24.39 3.05 -3.45
C CYS A 78 -23.83 3.93 -2.34
N CYS A 79 -22.59 3.66 -1.91
CA CYS A 79 -22.20 3.92 -0.53
C CYS A 79 -20.77 4.46 -0.38
N ILE A 80 -19.91 4.26 -1.38
CA ILE A 80 -18.51 4.72 -1.33
C ILE A 80 -18.30 6.00 -2.14
N LYS A 81 -18.94 6.16 -3.30
CA LYS A 81 -18.80 7.39 -4.08
C LYS A 81 -19.67 8.52 -3.49
N PRO A 82 -19.19 9.78 -3.42
CA PRO A 82 -17.89 10.28 -3.88
C PRO A 82 -16.92 10.53 -2.70
N THR A 83 -16.71 9.56 -1.82
CA THR A 83 -15.78 9.75 -0.70
C THR A 83 -14.32 9.79 -1.15
N GLN A 84 -13.50 10.52 -0.38
CA GLN A 84 -12.06 10.55 -0.50
C GLN A 84 -11.42 10.19 0.84
N VAL A 85 -10.20 9.66 0.80
CA VAL A 85 -9.40 9.34 1.97
C VAL A 85 -8.05 10.05 1.94
N LYS A 86 -7.56 10.37 3.13
CA LYS A 86 -6.15 10.64 3.40
C LYS A 86 -5.63 9.56 4.36
N PHE A 87 -4.51 8.94 4.00
CA PHE A 87 -3.80 7.98 4.83
C PHE A 87 -2.46 8.56 5.28
N ASP A 88 -2.30 8.71 6.60
CA ASP A 88 -1.05 9.14 7.22
C ASP A 88 -0.47 7.99 8.05
N ILE A 89 0.74 7.55 7.70
CA ILE A 89 1.47 6.53 8.48
C ILE A 89 1.83 7.14 9.83
N SER A 90 1.23 6.61 10.90
CA SER A 90 1.52 7.03 12.27
C SER A 90 2.68 6.24 12.85
N GLU A 91 2.74 4.93 12.55
CA GLU A 91 3.78 4.06 13.06
C GLU A 91 3.98 2.85 12.14
N THR A 92 5.19 2.30 12.12
CA THR A 92 5.53 1.06 11.40
C THR A 92 6.38 0.18 12.31
N HIS A 93 5.91 -1.05 12.56
CA HIS A 93 6.62 -2.06 13.35
C HIS A 93 7.03 -3.21 12.44
N PHE A 94 8.33 -3.38 12.21
CA PHE A 94 8.85 -4.53 11.48
C PHE A 94 8.91 -5.75 12.40
N LEU A 95 8.22 -6.82 12.01
CA LEU A 95 8.26 -8.12 12.71
C LEU A 95 9.43 -8.97 12.18
N SER A 96 9.81 -8.77 10.92
CA SER A 96 10.93 -9.42 10.24
C SER A 96 11.35 -8.62 9.00
N ASP A 97 12.26 -9.17 8.20
CA ASP A 97 12.61 -8.65 6.87
C ASP A 97 11.47 -8.76 5.84
N LYS A 98 10.41 -9.52 6.15
CA LYS A 98 9.30 -9.86 5.24
C LYS A 98 7.92 -9.43 5.75
N ALA A 99 7.81 -8.93 6.98
CA ALA A 99 6.52 -8.60 7.58
C ALA A 99 6.62 -7.35 8.46
N ALA A 100 5.61 -6.50 8.36
CA ALA A 100 5.43 -5.33 9.20
C ALA A 100 3.96 -5.09 9.54
N ILE A 101 3.70 -4.48 10.68
CA ILE A 101 2.41 -3.91 11.08
C ILE A 101 2.50 -2.41 10.91
N VAL A 102 1.52 -1.82 10.22
CA VAL A 102 1.51 -0.37 9.93
C VAL A 102 0.26 0.23 10.54
N TYR A 103 0.43 1.20 11.42
CA TYR A 103 -0.66 2.00 11.96
C TYR A 103 -0.86 3.23 11.09
N ILE A 104 -2.05 3.34 10.52
CA ILE A 104 -2.43 4.43 9.61
C ILE A 104 -3.56 5.20 10.26
N LYS A 105 -3.46 6.53 10.24
CA LYS A 105 -4.60 7.41 10.49
C LYS A 105 -5.32 7.65 9.18
N GLU A 106 -6.58 7.25 9.12
CA GLU A 106 -7.48 7.55 8.01
C GLU A 106 -8.29 8.81 8.30
N THR A 107 -8.36 9.70 7.32
CA THR A 107 -9.33 10.81 7.28
C THR A 107 -10.24 10.59 6.08
N LEU A 108 -11.51 10.31 6.34
CA LEU A 108 -12.54 10.19 5.31
C LEU A 108 -13.23 11.54 5.08
N ILE A 109 -13.39 11.91 3.81
CA ILE A 109 -14.07 13.12 3.35
C ILE A 109 -15.25 12.65 2.50
N ALA A 110 -16.47 13.10 2.81
CA ALA A 110 -17.71 12.72 2.14
C ALA A 110 -18.37 13.92 1.44
#